data_AF-K2JFC7-F1
#
_entry.id   AF-K2JFC7-F1
#
_cell.length_a   1.000
_cell.length_b   1.000
_cell.length_c   1.000
_cell.angle_alpha   90.00
_cell.angle_beta   90.00
_cell.angle_gamma   90.00
#
_symmetry.space_group_name_H-M   'P 1'
#
loop_
_entity.id
_entity.type
_entity.pdbx_description
1 polymer ?
#
loop_
_entity_poly.entity_id
_entity_poly.type
_entity_poly.pdbx_seq_one_letter_code
_entity_poly.pdbx_strand_id
1 'polypeptide(L)'
;MSERPIPGLEWNWASPETEGVANAEQLASFIEDDRLRRLFAYWREKRQGRPMPSRTDIDPTEIPWALAQIFLVDYAPESGFRYRLAGTEVSSIFGHSNLKGMTLEDILGPEKAAVVAGRWMPLVEQRLLLCMKGMVYLPADRTPIGERLMLPLADAADGPVTGLLGMTVCEWHKGEVAEEVKLSRVKTLSVRMIA
;
A
#
# COMPACT_ATOMS: atom_id res chain seq x y z
N MET A 1 -22.57 -14.78 -15.89
CA MET A 1 -23.62 -14.63 -14.85
C MET A 1 -23.58 -13.18 -14.43
N SER A 2 -24.69 -12.47 -14.56
CA SER A 2 -24.79 -11.03 -14.22
C SER A 2 -24.98 -10.91 -12.71
N GLU A 3 -23.98 -10.36 -12.02
CA GLU A 3 -24.11 -9.99 -10.62
C GLU A 3 -25.02 -8.75 -10.52
N ARG A 4 -26.18 -8.93 -9.88
CA ARG A 4 -27.04 -7.80 -9.51
C ARG A 4 -26.47 -7.15 -8.25
N PRO A 5 -26.36 -5.82 -8.19
CA PRO A 5 -25.96 -5.14 -6.97
C PRO A 5 -27.02 -5.37 -5.88
N ILE A 6 -26.56 -5.59 -4.65
CA ILE A 6 -27.42 -5.71 -3.47
C ILE A 6 -28.03 -4.33 -3.19
N PRO A 7 -29.37 -4.17 -3.16
CA PRO A 7 -30.00 -2.87 -2.92
C PRO A 7 -29.78 -2.42 -1.47
N GLY A 8 -29.37 -1.15 -1.28
CA GLY A 8 -29.33 -0.50 0.03
C GLY A 8 -27.96 -0.42 0.71
N LEU A 9 -26.89 -0.82 0.02
CA LEU A 9 -25.52 -0.69 0.53
C LEU A 9 -24.77 0.38 -0.27
N GLU A 10 -24.95 1.64 0.14
CA GLU A 10 -24.05 2.73 -0.24
C GLU A 10 -22.70 2.45 0.43
N TRP A 11 -21.84 1.68 -0.25
CA TRP A 11 -20.52 1.34 0.26
C TRP A 11 -19.69 2.61 0.31
N ASN A 12 -19.52 3.23 1.47
CA ASN A 12 -18.75 4.47 1.54
C ASN A 12 -17.25 4.21 1.26
N TRP A 13 -16.84 4.22 -0.02
CA TRP A 13 -15.44 4.32 -0.43
C TRP A 13 -14.82 5.66 0.00
N ALA A 14 -15.65 6.57 0.56
CA ALA A 14 -15.23 7.88 1.00
C ALA A 14 -13.94 7.74 1.78
N SER A 15 -12.94 8.41 1.23
CA SER A 15 -11.69 8.79 1.83
C SER A 15 -11.59 8.31 3.28
N PRO A 16 -10.94 7.17 3.55
CA PRO A 16 -10.72 6.75 4.93
C PRO A 16 -10.18 7.95 5.70
N GLU A 17 -10.59 8.09 6.95
CA GLU A 17 -10.12 9.20 7.78
C GLU A 17 -8.60 9.21 7.72
N THR A 18 -8.07 10.20 7.00
CA THR A 18 -6.67 10.29 6.61
C THR A 18 -6.07 11.39 7.45
N GLU A 19 -5.18 11.00 8.34
CA GLU A 19 -4.56 11.93 9.28
C GLU A 19 -3.05 11.95 9.06
N GLY A 20 -2.50 13.15 8.88
CA GLY A 20 -1.05 13.35 8.85
C GLY A 20 -0.48 13.24 10.26
N VAL A 21 0.51 12.36 10.47
CA VAL A 21 1.26 12.29 11.73
C VAL A 21 2.51 13.17 11.68
N ALA A 22 2.95 13.64 12.84
CA ALA A 22 4.00 14.65 12.97
C ALA A 22 5.43 14.09 12.86
N ASN A 23 5.62 12.78 13.09
CA ASN A 23 6.95 12.15 13.06
C ASN A 23 6.88 10.63 12.83
N ALA A 24 8.06 10.02 12.68
CA ALA A 24 8.21 8.59 12.43
C ALA A 24 7.73 7.72 13.60
N GLU A 25 7.85 8.20 14.84
CA GLU A 25 7.47 7.47 16.05
C GLU A 25 5.95 7.32 16.14
N GLN A 26 5.19 8.35 15.78
CA GLN A 26 3.73 8.29 15.69
C GLN A 26 3.28 7.33 14.58
N LEU A 27 3.93 7.33 13.42
CA LEU A 27 3.62 6.36 12.36
C LEU A 27 3.94 4.93 12.82
N ALA A 28 5.10 4.70 13.43
CA ALA A 28 5.52 3.40 13.92
C ALA A 28 4.58 2.85 15.02
N SER A 29 4.10 3.73 15.91
CA SER A 29 3.12 3.38 16.95
C SER A 29 1.75 3.05 16.36
N PHE A 30 1.42 3.62 15.19
CA PHE A 30 0.21 3.28 14.47
C PHE A 30 0.32 1.94 13.73
N ILE A 31 1.50 1.38 13.46
CA ILE A 31 1.64 0.04 12.87
C ILE A 31 1.48 -1.00 13.98
N GLU A 32 0.63 -2.02 13.81
CA GLU A 32 0.43 -3.10 14.79
C GLU A 32 1.32 -4.33 14.50
N ASP A 33 1.40 -4.76 13.25
CA ASP A 33 2.14 -5.92 12.80
C ASP A 33 3.66 -5.68 12.81
N ASP A 34 4.39 -6.52 13.54
CA ASP A 34 5.84 -6.41 13.69
C ASP A 34 6.60 -6.54 12.36
N ARG A 35 6.06 -7.25 11.36
CA ARG A 35 6.68 -7.36 10.04
C ARG A 35 6.62 -6.03 9.31
N LEU A 36 5.51 -5.30 9.40
CA LEU A 36 5.41 -3.96 8.83
C LEU A 36 6.31 -2.97 9.58
N ARG A 37 6.41 -3.05 10.91
CA ARG A 37 7.36 -2.23 11.69
C ARG A 37 8.80 -2.50 11.26
N ARG A 38 9.15 -3.78 11.08
CA ARG A 38 10.47 -4.20 10.60
C ARG A 38 10.76 -3.68 9.19
N LEU A 39 9.77 -3.69 8.29
CA LEU A 39 9.94 -3.15 6.94
C LEU A 39 10.12 -1.62 6.97
N PHE A 40 9.37 -0.93 7.82
CA PHE A 40 9.52 0.51 7.99
C PHE A 40 10.92 0.88 8.49
N ALA A 41 11.41 0.17 9.51
CA ALA A 41 12.77 0.36 10.03
C ALA A 41 13.84 0.09 8.96
N TYR A 42 13.69 -1.00 8.19
CA TYR A 42 14.56 -1.33 7.07
C TYR A 42 14.61 -0.21 6.02
N TRP A 43 13.45 0.28 5.58
CA TRP A 43 13.38 1.37 4.60
C TRP A 43 14.05 2.66 5.13
N ARG A 44 13.86 2.97 6.43
CA ARG A 44 14.53 4.11 7.07
C ARG A 44 16.04 3.97 7.07
N GLU A 45 16.57 2.78 7.30
CA GLU A 45 18.01 2.49 7.23
C GLU A 45 18.55 2.70 5.81
N LYS A 46 17.83 2.22 4.79
CA LYS A 46 18.24 2.33 3.37
C LYS A 46 18.25 3.76 2.82
N ARG A 47 17.60 4.71 3.49
CA ARG A 47 17.69 6.13 3.15
C ARG A 47 19.14 6.62 3.10
N GLN A 48 20.00 6.17 4.01
CA GLN A 48 21.41 6.58 4.06
C GLN A 48 21.57 8.11 4.01
N GLY A 49 20.76 8.83 4.78
CA GLY A 49 20.73 10.30 4.84
C GLY A 49 19.94 11.00 3.73
N ARG A 50 19.45 10.28 2.72
CA ARG A 50 18.58 10.82 1.66
C ARG A 50 17.10 10.86 2.11
N PRO A 51 16.24 11.65 1.46
CA PRO A 51 14.79 11.62 1.71
C PRO A 51 14.19 10.21 1.64
N MET A 52 14.56 9.44 0.62
CA MET A 52 14.06 8.09 0.35
C MET A 52 15.15 7.24 -0.31
N PRO A 53 15.12 5.91 -0.11
CA PRO A 53 16.03 5.01 -0.81
C PRO A 53 15.68 4.94 -2.30
N SER A 54 16.68 4.58 -3.10
CA SER A 54 16.46 4.10 -4.45
C SER A 54 15.96 2.66 -4.43
N ARG A 55 15.34 2.24 -5.53
CA ARG A 55 14.92 0.85 -5.66
C ARG A 55 16.10 -0.12 -5.61
N THR A 56 17.29 0.27 -6.06
CA THR A 56 18.49 -0.56 -6.01
C THR A 56 19.07 -0.72 -4.60
N ASP A 57 18.66 0.13 -3.65
CA ASP A 57 19.05 -0.01 -2.24
C ASP A 57 18.23 -1.07 -1.49
N ILE A 58 17.13 -1.54 -2.09
CA ILE A 58 16.27 -2.59 -1.54
C ILE A 58 16.80 -3.94 -1.99
N ASP A 59 17.57 -4.59 -1.11
CA ASP A 59 18.12 -5.92 -1.35
C ASP A 59 17.16 -7.01 -0.82
N PRO A 60 16.58 -7.84 -1.70
CA PRO A 60 15.65 -8.90 -1.30
C PRO A 60 16.28 -9.94 -0.36
N THR A 61 17.61 -10.08 -0.36
CA THR A 61 18.32 -11.02 0.52
C THR A 61 18.36 -10.58 1.99
N GLU A 62 18.12 -9.29 2.26
CA GLU A 62 18.02 -8.72 3.61
C GLU A 62 16.60 -8.82 4.19
N ILE A 63 15.60 -8.99 3.31
CA ILE A 63 14.18 -9.08 3.68
C ILE A 63 13.48 -10.37 3.20
N PRO A 64 14.10 -11.57 3.32
CA PRO A 64 13.48 -12.82 2.84
C PRO A 64 12.14 -13.10 3.51
N TRP A 65 11.98 -12.66 4.76
CA TRP A 65 10.76 -12.75 5.56
C TRP A 65 9.59 -11.92 5.02
N ALA A 66 9.86 -10.92 4.17
CA ALA A 66 8.85 -10.02 3.62
C ALA A 66 8.44 -10.39 2.18
N LEU A 67 9.23 -11.21 1.48
CA LEU A 67 9.12 -11.39 0.01
C LEU A 67 7.75 -11.83 -0.47
N ALA A 68 7.02 -12.65 0.31
CA ALA A 68 5.68 -13.10 -0.05
C ALA A 68 4.62 -11.98 0.05
N GLN A 69 4.90 -10.93 0.85
CA GLN A 69 3.95 -9.91 1.29
C GLN A 69 4.26 -8.51 0.75
N ILE A 70 5.45 -8.32 0.19
CA ILE A 70 5.84 -7.05 -0.44
C ILE A 70 5.40 -6.97 -1.90
N PHE A 71 5.33 -5.76 -2.42
CA PHE A 71 5.18 -5.46 -3.83
C PHE A 71 5.95 -4.18 -4.17
N LEU A 72 6.46 -4.11 -5.39
CA LEU A 72 7.06 -2.90 -5.94
C LEU A 72 6.18 -2.38 -7.07
N VAL A 73 5.88 -1.10 -7.02
CA VAL A 73 5.15 -0.39 -8.06
C VAL A 73 6.05 0.68 -8.63
N ASP A 74 6.23 0.67 -9.94
CA ASP A 74 6.82 1.79 -10.66
C ASP A 74 5.76 2.88 -10.85
N TYR A 75 6.19 4.13 -10.83
CA TYR A 75 5.37 5.27 -11.19
C TYR A 75 6.07 6.11 -12.26
N ALA A 76 5.34 6.47 -13.31
CA ALA A 76 5.72 7.53 -14.23
C ALA A 76 4.47 8.34 -14.61
N PRO A 77 4.55 9.69 -14.75
CA PRO A 77 3.39 10.53 -15.03
C PRO A 77 2.54 10.07 -16.22
N GLU A 78 3.18 9.52 -17.24
CA GLU A 78 2.57 9.13 -18.52
C GLU A 78 1.93 7.75 -18.47
N SER A 79 2.40 6.88 -17.58
CA SER A 79 1.98 5.46 -17.52
C SER A 79 1.35 5.05 -16.19
N GLY A 80 1.27 5.98 -15.23
CA GLY A 80 0.67 5.77 -13.92
C GLY A 80 1.42 4.72 -13.09
N PHE A 81 0.66 3.98 -12.29
CA PHE A 81 1.16 2.94 -11.39
C PHE A 81 1.19 1.58 -12.09
N ARG A 82 2.37 0.96 -12.13
CA ARG A 82 2.57 -0.38 -12.69
C ARG A 82 3.31 -1.29 -11.72
N TYR A 83 2.76 -2.47 -11.46
CA TYR A 83 3.44 -3.47 -10.63
C TYR A 83 4.70 -3.98 -11.34
N ARG A 84 5.85 -3.80 -10.70
CA ARG A 84 7.13 -4.39 -11.12
C ARG A 84 7.27 -5.82 -10.63
N LEU A 85 6.87 -6.04 -9.37
CA LEU A 85 6.78 -7.35 -8.75
C LEU A 85 5.74 -7.32 -7.64
N ALA A 86 5.21 -8.47 -7.32
CA ALA A 86 4.41 -8.69 -6.12
C ALA A 86 4.73 -10.08 -5.59
N GLY A 87 4.81 -10.20 -4.26
CA GLY A 87 4.89 -11.48 -3.59
C GLY A 87 3.65 -12.34 -3.84
N THR A 88 3.77 -13.62 -3.54
CA THR A 88 2.72 -14.61 -3.78
C THR A 88 1.47 -14.36 -2.96
N GLU A 89 1.60 -13.95 -1.69
CA GLU A 89 0.43 -13.61 -0.85
C GLU A 89 -0.27 -12.36 -1.40
N VAL A 90 0.48 -11.35 -1.81
CA VAL A 90 -0.10 -10.14 -2.41
C VAL A 90 -0.85 -10.49 -3.69
N SER A 91 -0.25 -11.29 -4.58
CA SER A 91 -0.90 -11.71 -5.83
C SER A 91 -2.19 -12.48 -5.57
N SER A 92 -2.20 -13.35 -4.55
CA SER A 92 -3.36 -14.14 -4.15
C SER A 92 -4.54 -13.30 -3.64
N ILE A 93 -4.28 -12.16 -2.99
CA ILE A 93 -5.34 -11.23 -2.56
C ILE A 93 -6.18 -10.76 -3.74
N PHE A 94 -5.54 -10.58 -4.90
CA PHE A 94 -6.22 -10.17 -6.13
C PHE A 94 -6.66 -11.33 -7.00
N GLY A 95 -6.53 -12.58 -6.55
CA GLY A 95 -6.86 -13.76 -7.36
C GLY A 95 -5.94 -13.97 -8.57
N HIS A 96 -4.74 -13.38 -8.56
CA HIS A 96 -3.76 -13.50 -9.64
C HIS A 96 -2.60 -14.39 -9.22
N SER A 97 -2.02 -15.14 -10.16
CA SER A 97 -0.78 -15.89 -9.93
C SER A 97 0.46 -14.98 -9.89
N ASN A 98 0.39 -13.81 -10.53
CA ASN A 98 1.44 -12.79 -10.58
C ASN A 98 0.84 -11.44 -11.00
N LEU A 99 1.37 -10.34 -10.48
CA LEU A 99 0.97 -8.96 -10.84
C LEU A 99 1.98 -8.23 -11.73
N LYS A 100 3.14 -8.83 -12.02
CA LYS A 100 4.20 -8.16 -12.79
C LYS A 100 3.69 -7.64 -14.15
N GLY A 101 3.94 -6.36 -14.40
CA GLY A 101 3.57 -5.65 -15.62
C GLY A 101 2.16 -5.06 -15.59
N MET A 102 1.31 -5.46 -14.65
CA MET A 102 -0.08 -5.01 -14.56
C MET A 102 -0.21 -3.61 -13.97
N THR A 103 -1.17 -2.85 -14.48
CA THR A 103 -1.61 -1.56 -13.94
C THR A 103 -2.71 -1.75 -12.89
N LEU A 104 -3.08 -0.68 -12.19
CA LEU A 104 -4.26 -0.70 -11.33
C LEU A 104 -5.55 -1.02 -12.10
N GLU A 105 -5.67 -0.53 -13.34
CA GLU A 105 -6.83 -0.78 -14.21
C GLU A 105 -6.94 -2.25 -14.61
N ASP A 106 -5.81 -2.90 -14.94
CA ASP A 106 -5.78 -4.33 -15.28
C ASP A 106 -6.29 -5.21 -14.12
N ILE A 107 -6.06 -4.78 -12.87
CA ILE A 107 -6.37 -5.55 -11.67
C ILE A 107 -7.79 -5.23 -11.14
N LEU A 108 -8.18 -3.96 -11.16
CA LEU A 108 -9.38 -3.47 -10.45
C LEU A 108 -10.50 -2.99 -11.36
N GLY A 109 -10.23 -2.81 -12.66
CA GLY A 109 -11.10 -2.06 -13.57
C GLY A 109 -11.02 -0.54 -13.36
N PRO A 110 -11.49 0.27 -14.32
CA PRO A 110 -11.21 1.70 -14.41
C PRO A 110 -11.72 2.52 -13.21
N GLU A 111 -12.96 2.27 -12.76
CA GLU A 111 -13.57 3.03 -11.67
C GLU A 111 -12.82 2.84 -10.34
N LYS A 112 -12.52 1.58 -9.98
CA LYS A 112 -11.81 1.25 -8.75
C LYS A 112 -10.33 1.65 -8.83
N ALA A 113 -9.72 1.52 -10.01
CA ALA A 113 -8.36 1.96 -10.24
C ALA A 113 -8.19 3.46 -10.02
N ALA A 114 -9.13 4.29 -10.48
CA ALA A 114 -9.10 5.74 -10.25
C ALA A 114 -9.12 6.10 -8.76
N VAL A 115 -9.92 5.41 -7.95
CA VAL A 115 -9.97 5.61 -6.49
C VAL A 115 -8.63 5.24 -5.83
N VAL A 116 -8.06 4.09 -6.18
CA VAL A 116 -6.76 3.65 -5.63
C VAL A 116 -5.63 4.56 -6.08
N ALA A 117 -5.62 4.96 -7.36
CA ALA A 117 -4.64 5.89 -7.91
C ALA A 117 -4.71 7.25 -7.20
N GLY A 118 -5.91 7.79 -6.97
CA GLY A 118 -6.10 9.03 -6.21
C GLY A 118 -5.58 8.95 -4.78
N ARG A 119 -5.68 7.78 -4.13
CA ARG A 119 -5.10 7.55 -2.79
C ARG A 119 -3.58 7.46 -2.81
N TRP A 120 -2.99 6.91 -3.87
CA TRP A 120 -1.53 6.75 -3.99
C TRP A 120 -0.84 8.00 -4.53
N MET A 121 -1.56 8.87 -5.23
CA MET A 121 -0.99 10.08 -5.84
C MET A 121 -0.29 11.01 -4.82
N PRO A 122 -0.84 11.28 -3.63
CA PRO A 122 -0.13 12.06 -2.60
C PRO A 122 1.22 11.46 -2.17
N LEU A 123 1.38 10.14 -2.23
CA LEU A 123 2.67 9.48 -1.92
C LEU A 123 3.76 9.93 -2.89
N VAL A 124 3.38 10.16 -4.14
CA VAL A 124 4.25 10.60 -5.22
C VAL A 124 4.43 12.13 -5.18
N GLU A 125 3.34 12.87 -5.28
CA GLU A 125 3.35 14.33 -5.45
C GLU A 125 3.90 15.05 -4.22
N GLN A 126 3.55 14.56 -3.03
CA GLN A 126 3.87 15.20 -1.76
C GLN A 126 4.95 14.45 -0.96
N ARG A 127 5.49 13.34 -1.53
CA ARG A 127 6.50 12.48 -0.89
C ARG A 127 6.04 12.02 0.49
N LEU A 128 4.88 11.34 0.51
CA LEU A 128 4.28 10.82 1.73
C LEU A 128 4.51 9.31 1.85
N LEU A 129 4.64 8.86 3.09
CA LEU A 129 4.43 7.47 3.49
C LEU A 129 2.95 7.32 3.85
N LEU A 130 2.43 6.11 3.69
CA LEU A 130 1.08 5.76 4.11
C LEU A 130 1.06 4.44 4.86
N CYS A 131 0.41 4.45 6.02
CA CYS A 131 0.00 3.24 6.72
C CYS A 131 -1.53 3.23 6.79
N MET A 132 -2.12 2.09 6.44
CA MET A 132 -3.55 1.87 6.42
C MET A 132 -3.88 0.64 7.27
N LYS A 133 -4.93 0.73 8.07
CA LYS A 133 -5.51 -0.39 8.84
C LYS A 133 -6.97 -0.58 8.48
N GLY A 134 -7.41 -1.83 8.42
CA GLY A 134 -8.80 -2.20 8.15
C GLY A 134 -8.93 -2.94 6.81
N MET A 135 -10.01 -2.68 6.08
CA MET A 135 -10.29 -3.37 4.83
C MET A 135 -9.31 -2.99 3.72
N VAL A 136 -8.39 -3.89 3.37
CA VAL A 136 -7.36 -3.60 2.36
C VAL A 136 -7.95 -3.75 0.95
N TYR A 137 -8.83 -4.73 0.71
CA TYR A 137 -9.53 -5.00 -0.56
C TYR A 137 -10.87 -5.76 -0.39
N LEU A 138 -11.65 -5.88 -1.47
CA LEU A 138 -12.85 -6.72 -1.56
C LEU A 138 -12.72 -7.73 -2.71
N PRO A 139 -12.53 -9.02 -2.42
CA PRO A 139 -13.02 -10.09 -3.27
C PRO A 139 -14.43 -10.52 -2.87
N ALA A 140 -15.19 -11.05 -3.83
CA ALA A 140 -16.64 -11.27 -3.77
C ALA A 140 -17.15 -12.09 -2.55
N ASP A 141 -16.32 -12.95 -1.95
CA ASP A 141 -16.75 -13.89 -0.90
C ASP A 141 -16.04 -13.74 0.45
N ARG A 142 -14.98 -12.93 0.56
CA ARG A 142 -14.18 -12.77 1.79
C ARG A 142 -13.60 -11.37 1.90
N THR A 143 -13.53 -10.82 3.10
CA THR A 143 -12.95 -9.50 3.33
C THR A 143 -11.53 -9.63 3.91
N PRO A 144 -10.46 -9.31 3.15
CA PRO A 144 -9.12 -9.21 3.69
C PRO A 144 -9.02 -7.96 4.57
N ILE A 145 -8.83 -8.20 5.86
CA ILE A 145 -8.63 -7.16 6.87
C ILE A 145 -7.19 -7.23 7.31
N GLY A 146 -6.53 -6.09 7.40
CA GLY A 146 -5.21 -6.03 7.96
C GLY A 146 -4.57 -4.68 7.76
N GLU A 147 -3.28 -4.72 7.50
CA GLU A 147 -2.45 -3.53 7.44
C GLU A 147 -1.71 -3.45 6.12
N ARG A 148 -1.55 -2.21 5.65
CA ARG A 148 -0.75 -1.91 4.48
C ARG A 148 0.15 -0.73 4.76
N LEU A 149 1.42 -0.90 4.42
CA LEU A 149 2.42 0.15 4.44
C LEU A 149 2.87 0.44 3.01
N MET A 150 2.95 1.71 2.64
CA MET A 150 3.44 2.20 1.35
C MET A 150 4.54 3.21 1.60
N LEU A 151 5.70 2.97 0.98
CA LEU A 151 6.94 3.72 1.22
C LEU A 151 7.50 4.20 -0.12
N PRO A 152 7.77 5.50 -0.30
CA PRO A 152 8.24 6.03 -1.57
C PRO A 152 9.70 5.62 -1.85
N LEU A 153 10.03 5.51 -3.13
CA LEU A 153 11.37 5.24 -3.65
C LEU A 153 11.71 6.29 -4.71
N ALA A 154 12.99 6.68 -4.79
CA ALA A 154 13.48 7.57 -5.84
C ALA A 154 14.85 7.11 -6.36
N ASP A 155 14.98 6.97 -7.68
CA ASP A 155 16.23 6.54 -8.32
C ASP A 155 17.35 7.60 -8.20
N ALA A 156 17.01 8.87 -7.93
CA ALA A 156 17.95 9.94 -7.62
C ALA A 156 17.72 10.47 -6.19
N ALA A 157 18.80 10.84 -5.48
CA ALA A 157 18.79 11.17 -4.06
C ALA A 157 17.69 12.18 -3.65
N ASP A 158 17.56 13.29 -4.38
CA ASP A 158 16.54 14.32 -4.14
C ASP A 158 15.47 14.36 -5.25
N GLY A 159 15.45 13.33 -6.09
CA GLY A 159 14.60 13.22 -7.26
C GLY A 159 13.11 13.04 -6.94
N PRO A 160 12.25 13.04 -7.97
CA PRO A 160 10.85 12.68 -7.81
C PRO A 160 10.71 11.23 -7.36
N VAL A 161 9.57 10.90 -6.77
CA VAL A 161 9.21 9.49 -6.50
C VAL A 161 9.06 8.76 -7.82
N THR A 162 9.84 7.70 -8.03
CA THR A 162 9.78 6.85 -9.24
C THR A 162 9.15 5.48 -8.98
N GLY A 163 8.87 5.18 -7.71
CA GLY A 163 8.16 3.97 -7.34
C GLY A 163 7.78 3.93 -5.87
N LEU A 164 7.05 2.89 -5.50
CA LEU A 164 6.60 2.61 -4.15
C LEU A 164 7.00 1.18 -3.76
N LEU A 165 7.55 1.02 -2.56
CA LEU A 165 7.63 -0.24 -1.85
C LEU A 165 6.39 -0.38 -0.97
N GLY A 166 5.55 -1.36 -1.29
CA GLY A 166 4.37 -1.69 -0.51
C GLY A 166 4.54 -3.02 0.21
N MET A 167 3.89 -3.17 1.36
CA MET A 167 3.68 -4.46 2.01
C MET A 167 2.25 -4.55 2.52
N THR A 168 1.67 -5.74 2.42
CA THR A 168 0.33 -6.04 2.92
C THR A 168 0.35 -7.29 3.75
N VAL A 169 -0.15 -7.17 4.97
CA VAL A 169 -0.44 -8.28 5.86
C VAL A 169 -1.95 -8.26 6.07
N CYS A 170 -2.63 -9.37 5.82
CA CYS A 170 -4.06 -9.45 6.04
C CYS A 170 -4.49 -10.86 6.40
N GLU A 171 -5.53 -10.95 7.19
CA GLU A 171 -6.23 -12.19 7.49
C GLU A 171 -7.56 -12.23 6.75
N TRP A 172 -7.94 -13.42 6.32
CA TRP A 172 -9.18 -13.66 5.60
C TRP A 172 -10.30 -13.92 6.59
N HIS A 173 -11.17 -12.93 6.80
CA HIS A 173 -12.35 -13.11 7.64
C HIS A 173 -13.50 -13.71 6.84
N LYS A 174 -14.16 -14.72 7.42
CA LYS A 174 -15.40 -15.32 6.90
C LYS A 174 -16.58 -14.79 7.72
N GLY A 175 -17.64 -14.31 7.06
CA GLY A 175 -18.87 -13.84 7.71
C GLY A 175 -18.98 -12.31 7.80
N GLU A 176 -19.95 -11.83 8.60
CA GLU A 176 -20.15 -10.39 8.84
C GLU A 176 -18.95 -9.79 9.60
N VAL A 177 -18.32 -8.81 8.99
CA VAL A 177 -17.27 -8.00 9.59
C VAL A 177 -17.92 -6.81 10.30
N ALA A 178 -17.48 -6.50 11.52
CA ALA A 178 -17.97 -5.33 12.26
C ALA A 178 -17.78 -4.04 11.44
N GLU A 179 -18.77 -3.14 11.42
CA GLU A 179 -18.74 -1.89 10.64
C GLU A 179 -17.49 -1.05 10.89
N GLU A 180 -17.00 -1.02 12.13
CA GLU A 180 -15.78 -0.30 12.52
C GLU A 180 -14.52 -0.83 11.80
N VAL A 181 -14.49 -2.11 11.46
CA VAL A 181 -13.38 -2.75 10.75
C VAL A 181 -13.50 -2.55 9.23
N LYS A 182 -14.70 -2.23 8.75
CA LYS A 182 -14.93 -1.80 7.36
C LYS A 182 -14.40 -0.39 7.12
N LEU A 183 -14.41 0.46 8.16
CA LEU A 183 -13.83 1.79 8.10
C LEU A 183 -12.31 1.72 8.19
N SER A 184 -11.65 1.92 7.06
CA SER A 184 -10.19 1.96 7.04
C SER A 184 -9.69 3.23 7.71
N ARG A 185 -8.67 3.11 8.55
CA ARG A 185 -7.96 4.23 9.16
C ARG A 185 -6.64 4.43 8.42
N VAL A 186 -6.34 5.67 8.03
CA VAL A 186 -5.13 5.97 7.26
C VAL A 186 -4.30 7.01 7.99
N LYS A 187 -3.02 6.71 8.21
CA LYS A 187 -2.03 7.68 8.64
C LYS A 187 -1.04 7.95 7.51
N THR A 188 -0.72 9.22 7.31
CA THR A 188 0.33 9.63 6.37
C THR A 188 1.45 10.36 7.09
N LEU A 189 2.68 10.24 6.58
CA LEU A 189 3.84 10.94 7.12
C LEU A 189 4.64 11.54 5.97
N SER A 190 4.94 12.83 6.03
CA SER A 190 5.85 13.42 5.05
C SER A 190 7.26 12.89 5.26
N VAL A 191 7.93 12.54 4.17
CA VAL A 191 9.36 12.17 4.17
C VAL A 191 10.23 13.22 4.86
N ARG A 192 9.84 14.51 4.80
CA ARG A 192 10.54 15.64 5.42
C ARG A 192 10.49 15.62 6.96
N MET A 193 9.56 14.88 7.54
CA MET A 193 9.37 14.76 8.99
C MET A 193 10.03 13.51 9.58
N ILE A 194 10.84 12.80 8.79
CA ILE A 194 11.63 11.65 9.23
C ILE A 194 13.07 12.13 9.42
N ALA A 195 13.55 12.12 10.67
CA ALA A 195 14.94 12.37 11.03
C ALA A 195 15.90 11.38 10.37
#